data_AF-A0A836PU40-F1
#
_entry.id   AF-A0A836PU40-F1
#
_cell.length_a   1.000
_cell.length_b   1.000
_cell.length_c   1.000
_cell.angle_alpha   90.00
_cell.angle_beta   90.00
_cell.angle_gamma   90.00
#
_symmetry.space_group_name_H-M   'P 1'
#
loop_
_entity.id
_entity.type
_entity.pdbx_description
1 polymer ?
#
loop_
_entity_poly.entity_id
_entity_poly.type
_entity_poly.pdbx_seq_one_letter_code
_entity_poly.pdbx_strand_id
1 'polypeptide(L)'
;MQTRKGQSIEDESMEIIEREIGSHPYTDMEWPIVRRIIHATADFDFARKNKIIFHDDAITSGINALKNGCSIITDVNGVIGGLNKQNPKDFGNNIICNISDPGLAEKAKQENKTRAQMSMRVTASDMNGGVVVIGNAPTALLEVIKMIQEKVTKPALIIGIPVGFVS
;
A
#
# COMPACT_ATOMS: atom_id res chain seq x y z
N MET A 1 14.51 -16.87 -2.20
CA MET A 1 15.79 -16.37 -2.72
C MET A 1 15.76 -16.50 -4.23
N GLN A 2 15.97 -15.41 -4.97
CA GLN A 2 15.91 -15.36 -6.43
C GLN A 2 17.17 -16.02 -7.04
N THR A 3 17.05 -16.65 -8.20
CA THR A 3 18.20 -17.24 -8.89
C THR A 3 19.05 -16.13 -9.51
N ARG A 4 20.35 -16.38 -9.77
CA ARG A 4 21.23 -15.40 -10.45
C ARG A 4 20.65 -14.91 -11.78
N LYS A 5 20.05 -15.82 -12.56
CA LYS A 5 19.36 -15.48 -13.82
C LYS A 5 18.12 -14.62 -13.58
N GLY A 6 17.36 -14.91 -12.53
CA GLY A 6 16.21 -14.09 -12.15
C GLY A 6 16.62 -12.68 -11.73
N GLN A 7 17.75 -12.54 -11.03
CA GLN A 7 18.29 -11.23 -10.66
C GLN A 7 18.76 -10.45 -11.89
N SER A 8 19.51 -11.08 -12.81
CA SER A 8 19.99 -10.39 -14.01
C SER A 8 18.87 -9.88 -14.92
N ILE A 9 17.76 -10.62 -15.02
CA ILE A 9 16.58 -10.18 -15.79
C ILE A 9 15.91 -8.97 -15.14
N GLU A 10 15.82 -8.96 -13.81
CA GLU A 10 15.27 -7.81 -13.08
C GLU A 10 16.18 -6.59 -13.23
N ASP A 11 17.50 -6.76 -13.10
CA ASP A 11 18.48 -5.69 -13.28
C ASP A 11 18.39 -5.08 -14.69
N GLU A 12 18.38 -5.92 -15.73
CA GLU A 12 18.21 -5.47 -17.13
C GLU A 12 16.87 -4.74 -17.32
N SER A 13 15.79 -5.22 -16.70
CA SER A 13 14.49 -4.56 -16.73
C SER A 13 14.55 -3.16 -16.09
N MET A 14 15.26 -3.01 -14.98
CA MET A 14 15.42 -1.71 -14.30
C MET A 14 16.24 -0.74 -15.16
N GLU A 15 17.30 -1.21 -15.83
CA GLU A 15 18.10 -0.40 -16.77
C GLU A 15 17.27 0.10 -17.96
N ILE A 16 16.41 -0.76 -18.51
CA ILE A 16 15.48 -0.37 -19.57
C ILE A 16 14.54 0.74 -19.09
N ILE A 17 13.98 0.59 -17.88
CA ILE A 17 13.07 1.59 -17.33
C ILE A 17 13.77 2.94 -17.12
N GLU A 18 14.99 2.93 -16.58
CA GLU A 18 15.78 4.14 -16.40
C GLU A 18 16.06 4.86 -17.71
N ARG A 19 16.47 4.12 -18.75
CA ARG A 19 16.74 4.70 -20.07
C ARG A 19 15.49 5.28 -20.72
N GLU A 20 14.34 4.61 -20.59
CA GLU A 20 13.07 5.04 -21.20
C GLU A 20 12.44 6.23 -20.48
N ILE A 21 12.58 6.33 -19.16
CA ILE A 21 12.09 7.49 -18.41
C ILE A 21 13.04 8.68 -18.56
N GLY A 22 14.36 8.44 -18.51
CA GLY A 22 15.34 9.50 -18.52
C GLY A 22 15.17 10.43 -17.31
N SER A 23 14.99 11.72 -17.55
CA SER A 23 14.86 12.71 -16.47
C SER A 23 13.48 12.68 -15.82
N HIS A 24 13.44 12.64 -14.50
CA HIS A 24 12.22 12.69 -13.69
C HIS A 24 12.39 13.58 -12.45
N PRO A 25 11.30 14.05 -11.81
CA PRO A 25 11.40 14.93 -10.65
C PRO A 25 11.57 14.19 -9.32
N TYR A 26 11.46 12.86 -9.31
CA TYR A 26 11.51 12.06 -8.08
C TYR A 26 12.89 12.10 -7.42
N THR A 27 12.88 12.13 -6.09
CA THR A 27 14.09 12.02 -5.26
C THR A 27 14.68 10.61 -5.32
N ASP A 28 15.91 10.45 -4.80
CA ASP A 28 16.57 9.14 -4.68
C ASP A 28 15.79 8.12 -3.84
N MET A 29 14.94 8.59 -2.92
CA MET A 29 14.07 7.71 -2.13
C MET A 29 12.77 7.35 -2.85
N GLU A 30 12.21 8.28 -3.62
CA GLU A 30 10.94 8.07 -4.35
C GLU A 30 11.14 7.23 -5.61
N TRP A 31 12.23 7.47 -6.34
CA TRP A 31 12.47 6.85 -7.65
C TRP A 31 12.47 5.31 -7.60
N PRO A 32 13.12 4.63 -6.63
CA PRO A 32 13.04 3.18 -6.53
C PRO A 32 11.62 2.64 -6.39
N ILE A 33 10.72 3.39 -5.74
CA ILE A 33 9.31 3.01 -5.58
C ILE A 33 8.58 3.17 -6.91
N VAL A 34 8.74 4.31 -7.59
CA VAL A 34 8.11 4.56 -8.90
C VAL A 34 8.62 3.57 -9.95
N ARG A 35 9.93 3.32 -9.99
CA ARG A 35 10.56 2.34 -10.88
C ARG A 35 10.00 0.93 -10.65
N ARG A 36 9.78 0.55 -9.39
CA ARG A 36 9.14 -0.73 -9.04
C ARG A 36 7.69 -0.80 -9.50
N ILE A 37 6.94 0.30 -9.41
CA ILE A 37 5.56 0.38 -9.92
C ILE A 37 5.56 0.17 -11.43
N ILE A 38 6.39 0.90 -12.18
CA ILE A 38 6.52 0.74 -13.64
C ILE A 38 6.91 -0.69 -14.00
N HIS A 39 7.86 -1.29 -13.27
CA HIS A 39 8.25 -2.69 -13.50
C HIS A 39 7.09 -3.67 -13.32
N ALA A 40 6.25 -3.45 -12.30
CA ALA A 40 5.12 -4.31 -12.01
C ALA A 40 3.95 -4.14 -12.99
N THR A 41 3.82 -2.97 -13.63
CA THR A 41 2.67 -2.63 -14.50
C THR A 41 3.02 -2.56 -15.98
N ALA A 42 4.30 -2.47 -16.31
CA ALA A 42 4.82 -2.09 -17.64
C ALA A 42 4.25 -0.74 -18.14
N ASP A 43 3.85 0.16 -17.23
CA ASP A 43 3.24 1.44 -17.54
C ASP A 43 4.13 2.61 -17.11
N PHE A 44 4.77 3.27 -18.08
CA PHE A 44 5.63 4.42 -17.85
C PHE A 44 4.88 5.69 -17.43
N ASP A 45 3.55 5.74 -17.58
CA ASP A 45 2.77 6.93 -17.21
C ASP A 45 2.79 7.20 -15.70
N PHE A 46 3.12 6.20 -14.88
CA PHE A 46 3.37 6.37 -13.43
C PHE A 46 4.59 7.25 -13.10
N ALA A 47 5.47 7.52 -14.07
CA ALA A 47 6.51 8.54 -13.94
C ALA A 47 6.25 9.81 -14.77
N ARG A 48 5.16 9.85 -15.54
CA ARG A 48 4.84 10.94 -16.47
C ARG A 48 3.51 11.59 -16.08
N LYS A 49 2.43 11.32 -16.83
CA LYS A 49 1.13 12.00 -16.66
C LYS A 49 0.41 11.59 -15.37
N ASN A 50 0.50 10.31 -15.01
CA ASN A 50 -0.15 9.73 -13.84
C ASN A 50 0.85 9.56 -12.69
N LYS A 51 1.71 10.57 -12.51
CA LYS A 51 2.81 10.52 -11.52
C LYS A 51 2.31 10.14 -10.13
N ILE A 52 3.11 9.33 -9.44
CA ILE A 52 2.88 9.03 -8.03
C ILE A 52 3.12 10.29 -7.20
N ILE A 53 2.23 10.53 -6.25
CA ILE A 53 2.32 11.66 -5.33
C ILE A 53 2.79 11.14 -3.98
N PHE A 54 3.82 11.76 -3.44
CA PHE A 54 4.36 11.47 -2.12
C PHE A 54 4.12 12.66 -1.22
N HIS A 55 3.80 12.39 0.05
CA HIS A 55 3.97 13.36 1.11
C HIS A 55 5.45 13.39 1.50
N ASP A 56 5.98 14.56 1.89
CA ASP A 56 7.41 14.75 2.21
C ASP A 56 7.94 13.70 3.20
N ASP A 57 7.16 13.39 4.24
CA ASP A 57 7.52 12.39 5.26
C ASP A 57 7.11 10.94 4.92
N ALA A 58 6.43 10.66 3.80
CA ALA A 58 5.79 9.37 3.55
C ALA A 58 6.78 8.20 3.64
N ILE A 59 7.92 8.32 2.95
CA ILE A 59 8.90 7.24 2.84
C ILE A 59 9.61 7.05 4.19
N THR A 60 10.08 8.12 4.80
CA THR A 60 10.79 8.06 6.09
C THR A 60 9.89 7.55 7.21
N SER A 61 8.64 8.03 7.29
CA SER A 61 7.65 7.57 8.26
C SER A 61 7.33 6.08 8.06
N GLY A 62 7.12 5.66 6.81
CA GLY A 62 6.85 4.26 6.47
C GLY A 62 8.00 3.32 6.85
N ILE A 63 9.24 3.68 6.48
CA ILE A 63 10.44 2.90 6.82
C ILE A 63 10.57 2.75 8.34
N ASN A 64 10.39 3.84 9.09
CA ASN A 64 10.49 3.82 10.55
C ASN A 64 9.42 2.95 11.20
N ALA A 65 8.16 3.07 10.75
CA ALA A 65 7.05 2.27 11.25
C ALA A 65 7.29 0.77 11.01
N LEU A 66 7.68 0.40 9.78
CA LEU A 66 7.98 -0.97 9.41
C LEU A 66 9.12 -1.56 10.25
N LYS A 67 10.23 -0.83 10.40
CA LYS A 67 11.38 -1.27 11.22
C LYS A 67 11.02 -1.46 12.71
N ASN A 68 10.02 -0.72 13.20
CA ASN A 68 9.55 -0.80 14.58
C ASN A 68 8.46 -1.87 14.79
N GLY A 69 8.22 -2.76 13.81
CA GLY A 69 7.26 -3.85 13.96
C GLY A 69 5.80 -3.41 13.97
N CYS A 70 5.47 -2.30 13.29
CA CYS A 70 4.09 -1.84 13.21
C CYS A 70 3.17 -2.86 12.52
N SER A 71 1.86 -2.71 12.72
CA SER A 71 0.86 -3.41 11.91
C SER A 71 0.84 -2.91 10.47
N ILE A 72 0.57 -3.81 9.53
CA ILE A 72 0.33 -3.55 8.11
C ILE A 72 -1.12 -3.96 7.82
N ILE A 73 -1.99 -2.99 7.56
CA ILE A 73 -3.41 -3.22 7.32
C ILE A 73 -3.65 -3.12 5.81
N THR A 74 -4.32 -4.11 5.22
CA THR A 74 -4.65 -4.12 3.78
C THR A 74 -6.14 -4.23 3.52
N ASP A 75 -6.62 -3.60 2.46
CA ASP A 75 -8.04 -3.64 2.06
C ASP A 75 -8.45 -4.96 1.40
N VAL A 76 -7.52 -5.64 0.72
CA VAL A 76 -7.75 -6.94 0.08
C VAL A 76 -6.60 -7.93 0.29
N ASN A 77 -6.92 -9.23 0.25
CA ASN A 77 -5.93 -10.31 0.36
C ASN A 77 -4.92 -10.33 -0.80
N GLY A 78 -5.29 -9.80 -1.96
CA GLY A 78 -4.38 -9.71 -3.12
C GLY A 78 -3.11 -8.90 -2.82
N VAL A 79 -3.22 -7.85 -2.00
CA VAL A 79 -2.06 -7.05 -1.54
C VAL A 79 -1.12 -7.92 -0.71
N ILE A 80 -1.66 -8.73 0.21
CA ILE A 80 -0.85 -9.67 1.02
C ILE A 80 -0.12 -10.66 0.12
N GLY A 81 -0.77 -11.16 -0.93
CA GLY A 81 -0.16 -12.07 -1.90
C GLY A 81 1.05 -11.48 -2.63
N GLY A 82 1.14 -10.16 -2.77
CA GLY A 82 2.27 -9.45 -3.36
C GLY A 82 3.43 -9.16 -2.40
N LEU A 83 3.24 -9.34 -1.08
CA LEU A 83 4.30 -9.09 -0.10
C LEU A 83 5.34 -10.22 -0.11
N ASN A 84 6.60 -9.85 0.12
CA ASN A 84 7.61 -10.83 0.49
C ASN A 84 7.18 -11.50 1.81
N LYS A 85 7.20 -12.84 1.87
CA LYS A 85 6.72 -13.59 3.04
C LYS A 85 7.64 -13.53 4.26
N GLN A 86 8.91 -13.18 4.06
CA GLN A 86 9.94 -13.17 5.09
C GLN A 86 10.10 -11.79 5.70
N ASN A 87 10.14 -10.71 4.90
CA ASN A 87 10.41 -9.36 5.41
C ASN A 87 9.48 -8.94 6.57
N PRO A 88 8.13 -9.10 6.48
CA PRO A 88 7.25 -8.75 7.59
C PRO A 88 7.56 -9.54 8.87
N LYS A 89 8.02 -10.78 8.75
CA LYS A 89 8.42 -11.59 9.91
C LYS A 89 9.73 -11.10 10.52
N ASP A 90 10.72 -10.78 9.67
CA ASP A 90 12.03 -10.29 10.12
C ASP A 90 11.93 -8.96 10.86
N PHE A 91 10.97 -8.11 10.47
CA PHE A 91 10.70 -6.83 11.12
C PHE A 91 9.62 -6.90 12.19
N GLY A 92 9.01 -8.07 12.45
CA GLY A 92 7.96 -8.24 13.45
C GLY A 92 6.64 -7.53 13.12
N ASN A 93 6.37 -7.27 11.83
CA ASN A 93 5.13 -6.63 11.40
C ASN A 93 3.94 -7.61 11.44
N ASN A 94 2.83 -7.15 12.01
CA ASN A 94 1.56 -7.89 12.00
C ASN A 94 0.73 -7.52 10.75
N ILE A 95 0.42 -8.49 9.89
CA ILE A 95 -0.37 -8.25 8.67
C ILE A 95 -1.86 -8.52 8.97
N ILE A 96 -2.72 -7.54 8.69
CA ILE A 96 -4.15 -7.61 8.96
C ILE A 96 -4.95 -7.33 7.68
N CYS A 97 -5.85 -8.24 7.31
CA CYS A 97 -6.85 -8.01 6.26
C CYS A 97 -8.15 -8.75 6.62
N ASN A 98 -9.18 -7.98 6.95
CA ASN A 98 -10.45 -8.54 7.42
C ASN A 98 -11.51 -8.64 6.30
N ILE A 99 -11.15 -8.42 5.04
CA ILE A 99 -12.11 -8.35 3.93
C ILE A 99 -12.97 -9.63 3.76
N SER A 100 -12.44 -10.77 4.23
CA SER A 100 -13.07 -12.08 4.16
C SER A 100 -13.70 -12.54 5.48
N ASP A 101 -13.72 -11.69 6.52
CA ASP A 101 -14.36 -12.01 7.79
C ASP A 101 -15.89 -12.11 7.59
N PRO A 102 -16.51 -13.29 7.82
CA PRO A 102 -17.95 -13.47 7.66
C PRO A 102 -18.78 -12.55 8.55
N GLY A 103 -18.31 -12.25 9.78
CA GLY A 103 -19.02 -11.40 10.73
C GLY A 103 -19.11 -9.94 10.28
N LEU A 104 -18.15 -9.47 9.48
CA LEU A 104 -18.16 -8.11 8.95
C LEU A 104 -19.17 -7.93 7.82
N ALA A 105 -19.51 -8.98 7.07
CA ALA A 105 -20.49 -8.89 6.01
C ALA A 105 -21.90 -8.59 6.56
N GLU A 106 -22.26 -9.18 7.69
CA GLU A 106 -23.53 -8.92 8.37
C GLU A 106 -23.57 -7.51 8.97
N LYS A 107 -22.50 -7.13 9.69
CA LYS A 107 -22.38 -5.79 10.27
C LYS A 107 -22.40 -4.68 9.21
N ALA A 108 -21.72 -4.89 8.08
CA ALA A 108 -21.74 -3.97 6.96
C ALA A 108 -23.15 -3.73 6.40
N LYS A 109 -23.98 -4.80 6.29
CA LYS A 109 -25.39 -4.66 5.90
C LYS A 109 -26.21 -3.87 6.92
N GLN A 110 -26.02 -4.16 8.21
CA GLN A 110 -26.74 -3.47 9.29
C GLN A 110 -26.41 -1.97 9.34
N GLU A 111 -25.16 -1.59 9.05
CA GLU A 111 -24.69 -0.20 9.10
C GLU A 111 -24.72 0.52 7.73
N ASN A 112 -25.30 -0.11 6.69
CA ASN A 112 -25.33 0.41 5.32
C ASN A 112 -23.95 0.85 4.79
N LYS A 113 -22.94 0.00 5.01
CA LYS A 113 -21.55 0.19 4.57
C LYS A 113 -21.11 -0.93 3.63
N THR A 114 -20.04 -0.71 2.86
CA THR A 114 -19.36 -1.79 2.14
C THR A 114 -18.54 -2.66 3.11
N ARG A 115 -18.23 -3.90 2.70
CA ARG A 115 -17.33 -4.78 3.48
C ARG A 115 -15.95 -4.15 3.66
N ALA A 116 -15.46 -3.45 2.64
CA ALA A 116 -14.19 -2.74 2.67
C ALA A 116 -14.18 -1.61 3.72
N GLN A 117 -15.24 -0.79 3.79
CA GLN A 117 -15.38 0.23 4.85
C GLN A 117 -15.42 -0.41 6.23
N MET A 118 -16.22 -1.48 6.40
CA MET A 118 -16.34 -2.14 7.69
C MET A 118 -15.01 -2.78 8.14
N SER A 119 -14.28 -3.41 7.21
CA SER A 119 -12.95 -3.98 7.44
C SER A 119 -11.94 -2.96 7.97
N MET A 120 -11.92 -1.75 7.37
CA MET A 120 -11.08 -0.65 7.87
C MET A 120 -11.56 -0.16 9.24
N ARG A 121 -12.88 0.02 9.41
CA ARG A 121 -13.46 0.56 10.65
C ARG A 121 -13.17 -0.28 11.87
N VAL A 122 -13.23 -1.61 11.75
CA VAL A 122 -12.97 -2.51 12.88
C VAL A 122 -11.48 -2.65 13.23
N THR A 123 -10.58 -2.28 12.32
CA THR A 123 -9.12 -2.34 12.51
C THR A 123 -8.50 -0.99 12.89
N ALA A 124 -9.33 0.01 13.23
CA ALA A 124 -8.90 1.38 13.46
C ALA A 124 -7.85 1.52 14.57
N SER A 125 -7.95 0.72 15.63
CA SER A 125 -6.96 0.69 16.72
C SER A 125 -5.60 0.18 16.25
N ASP A 126 -5.59 -0.86 15.43
CA ASP A 126 -4.37 -1.49 14.90
C ASP A 126 -3.63 -0.58 13.91
N MET A 127 -4.35 0.34 13.29
CA MET A 127 -3.79 1.33 12.36
C MET A 127 -2.95 2.41 13.07
N ASN A 128 -3.06 2.60 14.39
CA ASN A 128 -2.31 3.65 15.08
C ASN A 128 -0.80 3.38 15.00
N GLY A 129 -0.05 4.29 14.36
CA GLY A 129 1.37 4.10 14.04
C GLY A 129 1.65 2.99 13.01
N GLY A 130 0.61 2.40 12.43
CA GLY A 130 0.70 1.35 11.42
C GLY A 130 0.81 1.88 10.00
N VAL A 131 1.03 0.96 9.06
CA VAL A 131 0.98 1.21 7.62
C VAL A 131 -0.34 0.69 7.07
N VAL A 132 -1.11 1.56 6.42
CA VAL A 132 -2.38 1.20 5.79
C VAL A 132 -2.18 1.16 4.28
N VAL A 133 -2.49 0.03 3.65
CA VAL A 133 -2.30 -0.20 2.21
C VAL A 133 -3.66 -0.45 1.56
N ILE A 134 -4.13 0.53 0.80
CA ILE A 134 -5.38 0.46 0.05
C ILE A 134 -5.04 0.32 -1.43
N GLY A 135 -5.15 -0.91 -1.95
CA GLY A 135 -4.80 -1.23 -3.34
C GLY A 135 -5.99 -1.42 -4.27
N ASN A 136 -7.21 -1.52 -3.75
CA ASN A 136 -8.37 -1.89 -4.57
C ASN A 136 -9.62 -1.05 -4.30
N ALA A 137 -10.04 -0.85 -3.05
CA ALA A 137 -11.36 -0.28 -2.74
C ALA A 137 -11.28 1.23 -2.42
N PRO A 138 -11.80 2.14 -3.28
CA PRO A 138 -11.87 3.57 -2.95
C PRO A 138 -12.65 3.85 -1.66
N THR A 139 -13.71 3.08 -1.41
CA THR A 139 -14.49 3.18 -0.18
C THR A 139 -13.69 2.86 1.09
N ALA A 140 -12.68 1.98 1.03
CA ALA A 140 -11.79 1.72 2.16
C ALA A 140 -10.94 2.95 2.48
N LEU A 141 -10.35 3.58 1.46
CA LEU A 141 -9.55 4.79 1.63
C LEU A 141 -10.38 5.94 2.21
N LEU A 142 -11.60 6.15 1.69
CA LEU A 142 -12.52 7.17 2.21
C LEU A 142 -12.88 6.94 3.68
N GLU A 143 -13.09 5.69 4.10
CA GLU A 143 -13.35 5.37 5.50
C GLU A 143 -12.12 5.65 6.40
N VAL A 144 -10.90 5.33 5.94
CA VAL A 144 -9.67 5.66 6.68
C VAL A 144 -9.51 7.17 6.85
N ILE A 145 -9.72 7.95 5.78
CA ILE A 145 -9.70 9.42 5.82
C ILE A 145 -10.72 9.94 6.84
N LYS A 146 -11.96 9.41 6.80
CA LYS A 146 -13.02 9.76 7.74
C LYS A 146 -12.61 9.47 9.19
N MET A 147 -12.05 8.29 9.46
CA MET A 147 -11.59 7.94 10.82
C MET A 147 -10.45 8.83 11.33
N ILE A 148 -9.56 9.29 10.45
CA ILE A 148 -8.50 10.25 10.80
C ILE A 148 -9.11 11.60 11.17
N GLN A 149 -10.07 12.10 10.39
CA GLN A 149 -10.79 13.33 10.70
C GLN A 149 -11.57 13.24 12.02
N GLU A 150 -12.17 12.07 12.29
CA GLU A 150 -12.84 11.75 13.56
C GLU A 150 -11.86 11.50 14.73
N LYS A 151 -10.54 11.52 14.48
CA LYS A 151 -9.47 11.21 15.45
C LYS A 151 -9.57 9.80 16.06
N VAL A 152 -10.18 8.86 15.34
CA VAL A 152 -10.32 7.46 15.75
C VAL A 152 -9.02 6.69 15.51
N THR A 153 -8.24 7.11 14.52
CA THR A 153 -6.97 6.46 14.16
C THR A 153 -5.94 7.47 13.65
N LYS A 154 -4.65 7.12 13.79
CA LYS A 154 -3.51 7.89 13.30
C LYS A 154 -2.44 6.96 12.69
N PRO A 155 -2.58 6.56 11.42
CA PRO A 155 -1.56 5.79 10.71
C PRO A 155 -0.23 6.53 10.61
N ALA A 156 0.87 5.78 10.58
CA ALA A 156 2.19 6.33 10.26
C ALA A 156 2.33 6.58 8.75
N LEU A 157 1.72 5.74 7.93
CA LEU A 157 1.70 5.87 6.47
C LEU A 157 0.39 5.31 5.90
N ILE A 158 -0.12 5.97 4.86
CA ILE A 158 -1.22 5.46 4.03
C ILE A 158 -0.71 5.36 2.59
N ILE A 159 -0.74 4.16 2.04
CA ILE A 159 -0.53 3.88 0.61
C ILE A 159 -1.91 3.79 -0.02
N GLY A 160 -2.41 4.90 -0.54
CA GLY A 160 -3.74 5.00 -1.15
C GLY A 160 -3.67 4.94 -2.67
N ILE A 161 -3.63 3.75 -3.25
CA ILE A 161 -3.62 3.52 -4.70
C ILE A 161 -4.79 2.60 -5.12
N PRO A 162 -6.05 2.90 -4.71
CA PRO A 162 -7.19 2.10 -5.15
C PRO A 162 -7.47 2.32 -6.64
N VAL A 163 -7.72 1.24 -7.37
CA VAL A 163 -8.25 1.30 -8.74
C VAL A 163 -9.77 1.41 -8.71
N GLY A 164 -10.35 2.24 -9.57
CA GLY A 164 -11.81 2.31 -9.69
C GLY A 164 -12.28 3.49 -10.53
N PHE A 165 -13.51 3.37 -11.02
CA PHE A 165 -14.21 4.43 -11.75
C PHE A 165 -15.36 5.04 -10.92
N VAL A 166 -15.63 4.49 -9.73
CA VAL A 166 -16.68 4.90 -8.79
C VAL A 166 -16.16 4.74 -7.36
N SER A 167 -16.61 5.60 -6.46
CA SER A 167 -16.22 5.65 -5.04
C SER A 167 -17.43 5.74 -4.12
#